data_AF-A0A9X1WTS6-F1
#
_entry.id   AF-A0A9X1WTS6-F1
#
_cell.length_a   1.000
_cell.length_b   1.000
_cell.length_c   1.000
_cell.angle_alpha   90.00
_cell.angle_beta   90.00
_cell.angle_gamma   90.00
#
_symmetry.space_group_name_H-M   'P 1'
#
loop_
_entity.id
_entity.type
_entity.pdbx_description
1 polymer ?
#
loop_
_entity_poly.entity_id
_entity_poly.type
_entity_poly.pdbx_seq_one_letter_code
_entity_poly.pdbx_strand_id
1 'polypeptide(L)'
;MIEMNPEMTIEQLSMAFDAYIECNWSAVLTASKDELIALFPEYEDATYGMYLGKLIPPAWQELQRNGFQLVDTAKEDDFVIADCLLFRNSLEKAKWGTPGHEIRIFWMVIKNHQDKPIGTLVMEFSHSHIQFDIPDRPKIFTFEETERKEIVSHIMQKQKTH
;
A
#
# COMPACT_ATOMS: atom_id res chain seq x y z
N MET A 1 -10.21 -13.25 10.20
CA MET A 1 -8.83 -13.71 10.43
C MET A 1 -8.19 -13.80 9.06
N ILE A 2 -6.99 -13.24 8.89
CA ILE A 2 -6.30 -13.31 7.61
C ILE A 2 -5.62 -14.68 7.57
N GLU A 3 -6.05 -15.55 6.65
CA GLU A 3 -5.44 -16.87 6.51
C GLU A 3 -4.19 -16.77 5.65
N MET A 4 -3.02 -16.95 6.26
CA MET A 4 -1.72 -16.96 5.59
C MET A 4 -0.92 -18.19 6.00
N ASN A 5 -0.03 -18.63 5.11
CA ASN A 5 0.95 -19.66 5.42
C ASN A 5 2.30 -19.34 4.77
N PRO A 6 3.42 -19.87 5.29
CA PRO A 6 4.78 -19.50 4.83
C PRO A 6 5.15 -19.89 3.39
N GLU A 7 4.36 -20.75 2.75
CA GLU A 7 4.59 -21.25 1.38
C GLU A 7 3.76 -20.50 0.32
N MET A 8 3.03 -19.46 0.73
CA MET A 8 2.21 -18.70 -0.20
C MET A 8 3.04 -18.03 -1.30
N THR A 9 2.53 -18.09 -2.53
CA THR A 9 3.05 -17.30 -3.64
C THR A 9 2.67 -15.82 -3.46
N ILE A 10 3.29 -14.93 -4.23
CA ILE A 10 2.98 -13.50 -4.19
C ILE A 10 1.51 -13.22 -4.57
N GLU A 11 0.92 -14.02 -5.47
CA GLU A 11 -0.51 -13.94 -5.83
C GLU A 11 -1.41 -14.28 -4.66
N GLN A 12 -1.10 -15.36 -3.94
CA GLN A 12 -1.87 -15.77 -2.76
C GLN A 12 -1.77 -14.72 -1.65
N LEU A 13 -0.57 -14.14 -1.44
CA LEU A 13 -0.39 -13.03 -0.51
C LEU A 13 -1.19 -11.80 -0.94
N SER A 14 -1.16 -11.44 -2.21
CA SER A 14 -1.93 -10.31 -2.76
C SER A 14 -3.43 -10.50 -2.53
N MET A 15 -3.95 -11.71 -2.77
CA MET A 15 -5.37 -12.02 -2.54
C MET A 15 -5.75 -11.91 -1.07
N ALA A 16 -4.93 -12.47 -0.17
CA ALA A 16 -5.19 -12.40 1.27
C ALA A 16 -5.11 -10.96 1.81
N PHE A 17 -4.17 -10.17 1.32
CA PHE A 17 -4.03 -8.76 1.67
C PHE A 17 -5.21 -7.93 1.13
N ASP A 18 -5.58 -8.11 -0.15
CA ASP A 18 -6.71 -7.38 -0.76
C ASP A 18 -8.03 -7.69 -0.05
N ALA A 19 -8.28 -8.98 0.28
CA ALA A 19 -9.47 -9.39 1.01
C ALA A 19 -9.55 -8.74 2.40
N TYR A 20 -8.42 -8.61 3.10
CA TYR A 20 -8.39 -7.86 4.35
C TYR A 20 -8.76 -6.39 4.13
N ILE A 21 -8.17 -5.73 3.13
CA ILE A 21 -8.46 -4.32 2.85
C ILE A 21 -9.92 -4.13 2.50
N GLU A 22 -10.46 -4.95 1.61
CA GLU A 22 -11.88 -4.94 1.22
C GLU A 22 -12.81 -5.03 2.44
N CYS A 23 -12.51 -5.91 3.40
CA CYS A 23 -13.35 -6.09 4.59
C CYS A 23 -13.23 -4.95 5.61
N ASN A 24 -12.11 -4.23 5.66
CA ASN A 24 -11.78 -3.36 6.80
C ASN A 24 -11.67 -1.87 6.47
N TRP A 25 -11.35 -1.49 5.23
CA TRP A 25 -11.03 -0.10 4.87
C TRP A 25 -12.14 0.89 5.29
N SER A 26 -13.39 0.57 4.98
CA SER A 26 -14.53 1.46 5.26
C SER A 26 -14.80 1.60 6.75
N ALA A 27 -14.66 0.52 7.52
CA ALA A 27 -14.83 0.55 8.97
C ALA A 27 -13.73 1.38 9.65
N VAL A 28 -12.46 1.20 9.25
CA VAL A 28 -11.32 1.98 9.77
C VAL A 28 -11.47 3.45 9.40
N LEU A 29 -11.86 3.74 8.15
CA LEU A 29 -12.10 5.11 7.69
C LEU A 29 -13.21 5.76 8.52
N THR A 30 -14.35 5.10 8.64
CA THR A 30 -15.51 5.61 9.42
C THR A 30 -15.13 5.88 10.87
N ALA A 31 -14.38 4.98 11.50
CA ALA A 31 -13.98 5.11 12.91
C ALA A 31 -13.02 6.29 13.17
N SER A 32 -12.29 6.75 12.16
CA SER A 32 -11.27 7.80 12.29
C SER A 32 -11.55 9.05 11.44
N LYS A 33 -12.69 9.10 10.75
CA LYS A 33 -12.97 10.12 9.72
C LYS A 33 -12.95 11.54 10.29
N ASP A 34 -13.65 11.78 11.38
CA ASP A 34 -13.78 13.12 11.97
C ASP A 34 -12.42 13.64 12.48
N GLU A 35 -11.62 12.76 13.09
CA GLU A 35 -10.26 13.05 13.52
C GLU A 35 -9.37 13.44 12.32
N LEU A 36 -9.39 12.65 11.26
CA LEU A 36 -8.56 12.87 10.08
C LEU A 36 -8.96 14.12 9.30
N ILE A 37 -10.27 14.41 9.19
CA ILE A 37 -10.78 15.66 8.62
C ILE A 37 -10.30 16.87 9.44
N ALA A 38 -10.32 16.78 10.78
CA ALA A 38 -9.88 17.87 11.64
C ALA A 38 -8.36 18.11 11.56
N LEU A 39 -7.57 17.07 11.31
CA LEU A 39 -6.11 17.15 11.17
C LEU A 39 -5.65 17.62 9.78
N PHE A 40 -6.46 17.42 8.74
CA PHE A 40 -6.07 17.71 7.35
C PHE A 40 -5.59 19.16 7.10
N PRO A 41 -6.22 20.21 7.66
CA PRO A 41 -5.74 21.58 7.44
C PRO A 41 -4.32 21.85 7.96
N GLU A 42 -3.82 21.05 8.90
CA GLU A 42 -2.50 21.19 9.50
C GLU A 42 -1.48 20.23 8.88
N TYR A 43 -1.89 18.98 8.64
CA TYR A 43 -1.00 17.89 8.24
C TYR A 43 -1.08 17.52 6.76
N GLU A 44 -2.07 18.06 6.02
CA GLU A 44 -2.30 17.82 4.60
C GLU A 44 -2.17 16.33 4.24
N ASP A 45 -1.32 15.99 3.26
CA ASP A 45 -1.10 14.62 2.77
C ASP A 45 -0.64 13.64 3.85
N ALA A 46 0.01 14.11 4.92
CA ALA A 46 0.47 13.23 5.98
C ALA A 46 -0.71 12.56 6.73
N THR A 47 -1.90 13.16 6.71
CA THR A 47 -3.11 12.54 7.26
C THR A 47 -3.49 11.22 6.56
N TYR A 48 -3.19 11.08 5.27
CA TYR A 48 -3.37 9.80 4.57
C TYR A 48 -2.41 8.74 5.08
N GLY A 49 -1.18 9.14 5.43
CA GLY A 49 -0.23 8.28 6.12
C GLY A 49 -0.76 7.81 7.49
N MET A 50 -1.45 8.69 8.22
CA MET A 50 -2.09 8.34 9.50
C MET A 50 -3.23 7.33 9.30
N TYR A 51 -4.08 7.52 8.29
CA TYR A 51 -5.11 6.56 7.93
C TYR A 51 -4.52 5.19 7.56
N LEU A 52 -3.52 5.17 6.68
CA LEU A 52 -2.85 3.93 6.28
C LEU A 52 -2.17 3.26 7.48
N GLY A 53 -1.64 4.05 8.42
CA GLY A 53 -1.10 3.58 9.70
C GLY A 53 -2.13 2.90 10.61
N LYS A 54 -3.43 3.17 10.43
CA LYS A 54 -4.52 2.45 11.12
C LYS A 54 -4.97 1.22 10.33
N LEU A 55 -4.97 1.29 9.00
CA LEU A 55 -5.49 0.24 8.12
C LEU A 55 -4.53 -0.93 7.92
N ILE A 56 -3.29 -0.64 7.55
CA ILE A 56 -2.34 -1.61 6.99
C ILE A 56 -1.69 -2.54 8.03
N PRO A 57 -1.31 -2.10 9.25
CA PRO A 57 -0.49 -2.91 10.14
C PRO A 57 -1.05 -4.31 10.47
N PRO A 58 -2.36 -4.52 10.70
CA PRO A 58 -2.86 -5.85 11.02
C PRO A 58 -2.61 -6.89 9.91
N ALA A 59 -2.71 -6.51 8.64
CA ALA A 59 -2.36 -7.38 7.52
C ALA A 59 -0.85 -7.58 7.40
N TRP A 60 -0.08 -6.50 7.51
CA TRP A 60 1.36 -6.58 7.43
C TRP A 60 1.98 -7.46 8.52
N GLN A 61 1.49 -7.34 9.76
CA GLN A 61 1.93 -8.16 10.89
C GLN A 61 1.57 -9.64 10.72
N GLU A 62 0.51 -9.99 9.99
CA GLU A 62 0.22 -11.38 9.66
C GLU A 62 1.22 -11.93 8.64
N LEU A 63 1.57 -11.16 7.60
CA LEU A 63 2.65 -11.54 6.67
C LEU A 63 3.96 -11.80 7.43
N GLN A 64 4.34 -10.88 8.31
CA GLN A 64 5.57 -11.00 9.10
C GLN A 64 5.56 -12.23 10.01
N ARG A 65 4.43 -12.53 10.66
CA ARG A 65 4.29 -13.74 11.50
C ARG A 65 4.42 -15.04 10.71
N ASN A 66 4.10 -15.01 9.42
CA ASN A 66 4.28 -16.14 8.51
C ASN A 66 5.63 -16.14 7.77
N GLY A 67 6.58 -15.31 8.21
CA GLY A 67 7.95 -15.31 7.70
C GLY A 67 8.17 -14.50 6.43
N PHE A 68 7.20 -13.71 5.99
CA PHE A 68 7.36 -12.79 4.87
C PHE A 68 7.96 -11.46 5.33
N GLN A 69 8.85 -10.89 4.53
CA GLN A 69 9.53 -9.63 4.84
C GLN A 69 9.71 -8.79 3.57
N LEU A 70 10.03 -7.51 3.75
CA LEU A 70 10.50 -6.69 2.65
C LEU A 70 11.93 -7.08 2.25
N VAL A 71 12.22 -7.05 0.95
CA VAL A 71 13.59 -7.09 0.43
C VAL A 71 14.31 -5.78 0.76
N ASP A 72 13.63 -4.66 0.53
CA ASP A 72 14.13 -3.34 0.91
C ASP A 72 14.02 -3.12 2.42
N THR A 73 15.08 -2.61 3.04
CA THR A 73 15.04 -2.10 4.41
C THR A 73 14.95 -0.57 4.43
N ALA A 74 14.31 -0.02 5.46
CA ALA A 74 14.25 1.42 5.66
C ALA A 74 15.66 1.99 5.91
N LYS A 75 15.97 3.11 5.27
CA LYS A 75 17.17 3.91 5.49
C LYS A 75 16.86 5.05 6.47
N GLU A 76 17.90 5.68 7.02
CA GLU A 76 17.76 6.76 8.02
C GLU A 76 16.86 7.92 7.53
N ASP A 77 16.94 8.25 6.24
CA ASP A 77 16.16 9.33 5.62
C ASP A 77 14.87 8.84 4.94
N ASP A 78 14.50 7.56 5.09
CA ASP A 78 13.27 7.04 4.48
C ASP A 78 12.04 7.45 5.30
N PHE A 79 11.05 8.04 4.61
CA PHE A 79 9.70 8.15 5.16
C PHE A 79 8.98 6.81 5.02
N VAL A 80 8.69 6.18 6.15
CA VAL A 80 8.00 4.88 6.25
C VAL A 80 6.58 5.09 6.74
N ILE A 81 5.60 4.63 5.97
CA ILE A 81 4.19 4.66 6.34
C ILE A 81 3.75 3.24 6.69
N ALA A 82 3.03 3.10 7.81
CA ALA A 82 2.43 1.83 8.24
C ALA A 82 3.39 0.64 8.24
N ASP A 83 4.63 0.87 8.70
CA ASP A 83 5.73 -0.11 8.84
C ASP A 83 6.26 -0.75 7.56
N CYS A 84 5.56 -0.66 6.42
CA CYS A 84 5.94 -1.38 5.19
C CYS A 84 5.94 -0.53 3.91
N LEU A 85 5.34 0.66 3.94
CA LEU A 85 5.23 1.51 2.76
C LEU A 85 6.36 2.54 2.75
N LEU A 86 7.44 2.22 2.05
CA LEU A 86 8.54 3.15 1.86
C LEU A 86 8.15 4.21 0.82
N PHE A 87 8.17 5.49 1.18
CA PHE A 87 7.78 6.57 0.27
C PHE A 87 8.68 6.65 -0.97
N ARG A 88 9.97 6.31 -0.86
CA ARG A 88 10.90 6.16 -2.00
C ARG A 88 10.50 5.07 -3.00
N ASN A 89 9.65 4.14 -2.56
CA ASN A 89 9.02 3.10 -3.35
C ASN A 89 7.55 3.45 -3.61
N SER A 90 7.31 4.71 -3.98
CA SER A 90 6.01 5.18 -4.41
C SER A 90 6.07 6.09 -5.65
N LEU A 91 4.94 6.21 -6.32
CA LEU A 91 4.70 7.14 -7.42
C LEU A 91 3.37 7.87 -7.17
N GLU A 92 3.41 9.20 -7.12
CA GLU A 92 2.22 10.05 -7.06
C GLU A 92 1.66 10.27 -8.46
N LYS A 93 0.33 10.27 -8.58
CA LYS A 93 -0.35 10.25 -9.87
C LYS A 93 -1.40 11.34 -10.09
N ALA A 94 -1.14 12.54 -9.61
CA ALA A 94 -1.99 13.71 -9.86
C ALA A 94 -2.31 13.99 -11.35
N LYS A 95 -1.52 13.48 -12.33
CA LYS A 95 -1.79 13.61 -13.77
C LYS A 95 -2.60 12.48 -14.40
N TRP A 96 -2.85 11.39 -13.68
CA TRP A 96 -3.59 10.22 -14.16
C TRP A 96 -4.93 10.04 -13.45
N GLY A 97 -5.11 10.64 -12.26
CA GLY A 97 -6.40 10.82 -11.62
C GLY A 97 -7.11 12.10 -12.09
N THR A 98 -8.38 12.24 -11.75
CA THR A 98 -9.08 13.53 -11.91
C THR A 98 -8.71 14.46 -10.74
N PRO A 99 -8.72 15.80 -10.92
CA PRO A 99 -8.48 16.72 -9.81
C PRO A 99 -9.37 16.40 -8.60
N GLY A 100 -8.76 16.29 -7.42
CA GLY A 100 -9.45 15.88 -6.19
C GLY A 100 -9.66 14.37 -6.03
N HIS A 101 -9.16 13.57 -6.98
CA HIS A 101 -9.09 12.10 -6.94
C HIS A 101 -7.73 11.67 -7.51
N GLU A 102 -6.68 12.06 -6.79
CA GLU A 102 -5.33 11.63 -7.07
C GLU A 102 -5.10 10.18 -6.67
N ILE A 103 -4.04 9.59 -7.20
CA ILE A 103 -3.69 8.18 -6.94
C ILE A 103 -2.23 8.13 -6.54
N ARG A 104 -1.93 7.53 -5.40
CA ARG A 104 -0.58 7.11 -5.06
C ARG A 104 -0.43 5.61 -5.23
N ILE A 105 0.66 5.20 -5.86
CA ILE A 105 1.04 3.79 -5.93
C ILE A 105 2.24 3.56 -5.03
N PHE A 106 2.15 2.57 -4.15
CA PHE A 106 3.28 2.03 -3.39
C PHE A 106 3.62 0.63 -3.89
N TRP A 107 4.89 0.24 -3.82
CA TRP A 107 5.29 -1.15 -4.06
C TRP A 107 6.19 -1.68 -2.95
N MET A 108 6.06 -2.98 -2.70
CA MET A 108 6.74 -3.73 -1.65
C MET A 108 7.26 -5.03 -2.28
N VAL A 109 8.58 -5.14 -2.42
CA VAL A 109 9.20 -6.39 -2.87
C VAL A 109 9.24 -7.34 -1.68
N ILE A 110 8.60 -8.50 -1.80
CA ILE A 110 8.46 -9.47 -0.71
C ILE A 110 9.46 -10.60 -0.88
N LYS A 111 10.11 -10.98 0.22
CA LYS A 111 10.84 -12.23 0.37
C LYS A 111 10.14 -13.16 1.34
N ASN A 112 10.25 -14.46 1.09
CA ASN A 112 9.67 -15.50 1.93
C ASN A 112 10.60 -15.86 3.11
N HIS A 113 10.18 -16.85 3.91
CA HIS A 113 10.90 -17.35 5.07
C HIS A 113 12.27 -17.98 4.75
N GLN A 114 12.59 -18.21 3.47
CA GLN A 114 13.87 -18.72 2.98
C GLN A 114 14.76 -17.59 2.42
N ASP A 115 14.42 -16.33 2.73
CA ASP A 115 15.06 -15.12 2.19
C ASP A 115 15.02 -15.00 0.66
N LYS A 116 14.14 -15.75 -0.02
CA LYS A 116 13.98 -15.71 -1.46
C LYS A 116 12.95 -14.64 -1.84
N PRO A 117 13.29 -13.66 -2.70
CA PRO A 117 12.29 -12.77 -3.30
C PRO A 117 11.24 -13.58 -4.07
N ILE A 118 9.96 -13.32 -3.81
CA ILE A 118 8.83 -14.05 -4.41
C ILE A 118 7.97 -13.17 -5.32
N GLY A 119 8.21 -11.85 -5.34
CA GLY A 119 7.52 -10.91 -6.21
C GLY A 119 7.30 -9.56 -5.54
N THR A 120 6.46 -8.74 -6.15
CA THR A 120 6.14 -7.39 -5.70
C THR A 120 4.65 -7.23 -5.44
N LEU A 121 4.29 -6.89 -4.20
CA LEU A 121 2.96 -6.37 -3.87
C LEU A 121 2.90 -4.89 -4.21
N VAL A 122 1.80 -4.46 -4.83
CA VAL A 122 1.53 -3.08 -5.20
C VAL A 122 0.20 -2.65 -4.61
N MET A 123 0.22 -1.48 -3.97
CA MET A 123 -0.98 -0.83 -3.46
C MET A 123 -1.27 0.41 -4.27
N GLU A 124 -2.47 0.48 -4.86
CA GLU A 124 -3.05 1.71 -5.40
C GLU A 124 -3.93 2.35 -4.33
N PHE A 125 -3.67 3.62 -4.03
CA PHE A 125 -4.39 4.37 -3.00
C PHE A 125 -4.93 5.66 -3.61
N SER A 126 -6.24 5.85 -3.56
CA SER A 126 -6.89 7.07 -4.03
C SER A 126 -7.06 8.06 -2.89
N HIS A 127 -6.75 9.33 -3.14
CA HIS A 127 -6.82 10.41 -2.16
C HIS A 127 -7.11 11.75 -2.83
N SER A 128 -7.28 12.80 -2.02
CA SER A 128 -7.49 14.17 -2.50
C SER A 128 -6.48 15.15 -1.89
N HIS A 129 -5.83 15.97 -2.70
CA HIS A 129 -4.99 17.06 -2.18
C HIS A 129 -5.79 18.30 -1.72
N ILE A 130 -7.11 18.32 -1.97
CA ILE A 130 -7.95 19.51 -1.71
C ILE A 130 -8.61 19.44 -0.33
N GLN A 131 -9.07 18.26 0.05
CA GLN A 131 -9.73 17.98 1.32
C GLN A 131 -9.39 16.55 1.73
N PHE A 132 -9.59 16.19 3.00
CA PHE A 132 -9.48 14.79 3.38
C PHE A 132 -10.63 13.99 2.76
N ASP A 133 -10.31 13.21 1.73
CA ASP A 133 -11.24 12.30 1.09
C ASP A 133 -10.52 11.05 0.58
N ILE A 134 -11.17 9.91 0.75
CA ILE A 134 -10.69 8.60 0.28
C ILE A 134 -11.84 8.01 -0.54
N PRO A 135 -11.88 8.32 -1.86
CA PRO A 135 -13.04 8.06 -2.69
C PRO A 135 -13.24 6.57 -2.97
N ASP A 136 -12.16 5.79 -2.94
CA ASP A 136 -12.15 4.36 -3.23
C ASP A 136 -11.30 3.58 -2.23
N ARG A 137 -11.59 2.29 -2.10
CA ARG A 137 -10.75 1.38 -1.31
C ARG A 137 -9.34 1.32 -1.88
N PRO A 138 -8.30 1.18 -1.04
CA PRO A 138 -6.99 0.78 -1.54
C PRO A 138 -7.12 -0.57 -2.27
N LYS A 139 -6.42 -0.72 -3.39
CA LYS A 139 -6.40 -1.95 -4.19
C LYS A 139 -5.03 -2.58 -4.12
N ILE A 140 -4.99 -3.88 -3.87
CA ILE A 140 -3.75 -4.64 -3.89
C ILE A 140 -3.69 -5.49 -5.15
N PHE A 141 -2.54 -5.45 -5.83
CA PHE A 141 -2.22 -6.35 -6.93
C PHE A 141 -0.74 -6.73 -6.87
N THR A 142 -0.33 -7.66 -7.74
CA THR A 142 1.02 -8.20 -7.73
C THR A 142 1.57 -8.43 -9.13
N PHE A 143 2.89 -8.60 -9.20
CA PHE A 143 3.62 -9.18 -10.31
C PHE A 143 4.98 -9.76 -9.84
N GLU A 144 5.62 -10.57 -10.68
CA GLU A 144 6.81 -11.34 -10.30
C GLU A 144 8.09 -10.49 -10.24
N GLU A 145 8.15 -9.37 -10.96
CA GLU A 145 9.35 -8.54 -11.05
C GLU A 145 9.72 -7.93 -9.71
N THR A 146 11.00 -8.01 -9.36
CA THR A 146 11.55 -7.57 -8.07
C THR A 146 12.55 -6.43 -8.22
N GLU A 147 12.98 -6.13 -9.46
CA GLU A 147 13.92 -5.07 -9.76
C GLU A 147 13.22 -3.73 -9.98
N ARG A 148 13.71 -2.66 -9.33
CA ARG A 148 13.07 -1.33 -9.35
C ARG A 148 12.71 -0.84 -10.75
N LYS A 149 13.61 -1.00 -11.71
CA LYS A 149 13.40 -0.53 -13.09
C LYS A 149 12.23 -1.27 -13.77
N GLU A 150 12.13 -2.56 -13.52
CA GLU A 150 11.08 -3.42 -14.07
C GLU A 150 9.74 -3.13 -13.40
N ILE A 151 9.73 -3.03 -12.06
CA ILE A 151 8.58 -2.62 -11.25
C ILE A 151 7.98 -1.30 -11.77
N VAL A 152 8.81 -0.26 -11.90
CA VAL A 152 8.36 1.05 -12.38
C VAL A 152 7.85 0.95 -13.81
N SER A 153 8.53 0.22 -14.70
CA SER A 153 8.07 0.00 -16.07
C SER A 153 6.71 -0.71 -16.11
N HIS A 154 6.53 -1.77 -15.33
CA HIS A 154 5.29 -2.54 -15.25
C HIS A 154 4.13 -1.66 -14.75
N ILE A 155 4.34 -0.91 -13.66
CA ILE A 155 3.37 0.05 -13.12
C ILE A 155 2.96 1.07 -14.19
N MET A 156 3.92 1.59 -14.97
CA MET A 156 3.62 2.57 -16.02
C MET A 156 2.89 1.95 -17.24
N GLN A 157 3.12 0.68 -17.55
CA GLN A 157 2.47 -0.02 -18.67
C GLN A 157 1.03 -0.38 -18.38
N LYS A 158 0.73 -0.92 -17.19
CA LYS A 158 -0.64 -1.27 -16.76
C LYS A 158 -1.62 -0.10 -16.86
N GLN A 159 -1.09 1.11 -16.84
CA GLN A 159 -1.83 2.36 -16.80
C GLN A 159 -2.09 2.96 -18.17
N LYS A 160 -1.44 2.44 -19.23
CA LYS A 160 -1.78 2.77 -20.62
C LYS A 160 -2.94 1.92 -21.15
N THR A 161 -3.33 0.90 -20.40
CA THR A 161 -4.31 -0.13 -20.81
C THR A 161 -5.67 0.05 -20.15
N HIS A 162 -5.86 1.13 -19.39
CA HIS A 162 -7.13 1.61 -18.83
C HIS A 162 -7.37 3.02 -19.37
#